data_AF-A0A7X9C2N4-F1
#
_entry.id   AF-A0A7X9C2N4-F1
#
_cell.length_a   1.000
_cell.length_b   1.000
_cell.length_c   1.000
_cell.angle_alpha   90.00
_cell.angle_beta   90.00
_cell.angle_gamma   90.00
#
_symmetry.space_group_name_H-M   'P 1'
#
loop_
_entity.id
_entity.type
_entity.pdbx_description
1 polymer ?
#
loop_
_entity_poly.entity_id
_entity_poly.type
_entity_poly.pdbx_seq_one_letter_code
_entity_poly.pdbx_strand_id
1 'polypeptide(L)'
;MSKEKKQKKKINRKKLIAIVLIELLVLVLIGGFLVIYRLKDNVNDNEGNTPNHQNQIEDEENEGIKDLSPEERKIYEEQERLKKEAQEREDFIKQADKLTLSYDYDGAIELIKSYQGQEGGYEVYPVMQAAIDRYNVEKESLVLYGGSYTSVTQFSHIFFHSLIADNTKAFDGDYDSVGYNMYMTTVSEFEKMIQSMYEDGYVLVGMHDIAEKITLEDGTTKFVPGKI
;
A
#
# COMPACT_ATOMS: atom_id res chain seq x y z
N MET A 1 -62.00 -10.89 3.02
CA MET A 1 -61.67 -11.95 2.04
C MET A 1 -60.33 -11.61 1.39
N SER A 2 -59.22 -12.24 1.80
CA SER A 2 -58.04 -12.46 0.95
C SER A 2 -57.06 -13.37 1.70
N LYS A 3 -56.74 -14.54 1.12
CA LYS A 3 -55.75 -15.50 1.63
C LYS A 3 -54.47 -15.33 0.82
N GLU A 4 -53.39 -14.86 1.44
CA GLU A 4 -52.06 -14.86 0.82
C GLU A 4 -51.51 -16.30 0.77
N LYS A 5 -51.22 -16.78 -0.45
CA LYS A 5 -50.54 -18.05 -0.71
C LYS A 5 -49.02 -17.86 -0.62
N LYS A 6 -48.37 -18.40 0.42
CA LYS A 6 -46.92 -18.58 0.45
C LYS A 6 -46.49 -19.72 -0.48
N GLN A 7 -45.84 -19.40 -1.60
CA GLN A 7 -45.14 -20.39 -2.44
C GLN A 7 -43.80 -20.77 -1.79
N LYS A 8 -43.63 -22.05 -1.43
CA LYS A 8 -42.34 -22.61 -1.01
C LYS A 8 -41.52 -22.96 -2.26
N LYS A 9 -40.40 -22.26 -2.49
CA LYS A 9 -39.42 -22.60 -3.55
C LYS A 9 -38.79 -23.98 -3.25
N LYS A 10 -39.03 -24.96 -4.12
CA LYS A 10 -38.30 -26.25 -4.10
C LYS A 10 -36.88 -26.01 -4.61
N ILE A 11 -35.90 -26.05 -3.71
CA ILE A 11 -34.48 -25.96 -4.06
C ILE A 11 -34.09 -27.25 -4.82
N ASN A 12 -33.48 -27.07 -5.98
CA ASN A 12 -33.19 -28.15 -6.91
C ASN A 12 -31.92 -28.89 -6.45
N ARG A 13 -32.07 -30.04 -5.77
CA ARG A 13 -30.98 -30.79 -5.11
C ARG A 13 -29.75 -31.03 -6.00
N LYS A 14 -29.92 -31.17 -7.31
CA LYS A 14 -28.82 -31.31 -8.28
C LYS A 14 -27.91 -30.08 -8.36
N LYS A 15 -28.46 -28.86 -8.23
CA LYS A 15 -27.68 -27.62 -8.21
C LYS A 15 -26.91 -27.44 -6.89
N LEU A 16 -27.51 -27.89 -5.79
CA LEU A 16 -26.86 -27.88 -4.47
C LEU A 16 -25.66 -28.85 -4.43
N ILE A 17 -25.81 -30.05 -4.98
CA ILE A 17 -24.71 -31.03 -5.09
C ILE A 17 -23.58 -30.49 -5.99
N ALA A 18 -23.90 -29.82 -7.09
CA ALA A 18 -22.90 -29.23 -7.97
C ALA A 18 -22.08 -28.11 -7.28
N ILE A 19 -22.74 -27.25 -6.48
CA ILE A 19 -22.05 -26.18 -5.74
C ILE A 19 -21.09 -26.78 -4.70
N VAL A 20 -21.54 -27.78 -3.94
CA VAL A 20 -20.70 -28.45 -2.93
C VAL A 20 -19.49 -29.13 -3.57
N LEU A 21 -19.64 -29.74 -4.76
CA LEU A 21 -18.52 -30.36 -5.47
C LEU A 21 -17.48 -29.35 -5.96
N ILE A 22 -17.92 -28.17 -6.42
CA ILE A 22 -17.03 -27.09 -6.85
C ILE A 22 -16.24 -26.54 -5.64
N GLU A 23 -16.92 -26.35 -4.51
CA GLU A 23 -16.32 -25.84 -3.28
C GLU A 23 -15.27 -26.80 -2.72
N LEU A 24 -15.52 -28.11 -2.80
CA LEU A 24 -14.57 -29.16 -2.42
C LEU A 24 -13.33 -29.17 -3.34
N LEU A 25 -13.51 -28.92 -4.63
CA LEU A 25 -12.42 -28.85 -5.61
C LEU A 25 -11.51 -27.64 -5.36
N VAL A 26 -12.10 -26.49 -5.02
CA VAL A 26 -11.38 -25.28 -4.63
C VAL A 26 -10.57 -25.50 -3.35
N LEU A 27 -11.13 -26.17 -2.35
CA LEU A 27 -10.41 -26.49 -1.10
C LEU A 27 -9.23 -27.44 -1.33
N VAL A 28 -9.34 -28.40 -2.24
CA VAL A 28 -8.23 -29.30 -2.59
C VAL A 28 -7.11 -28.54 -3.32
N LEU A 29 -7.45 -27.59 -4.19
CA LEU A 29 -6.45 -26.76 -4.89
C LEU A 29 -5.71 -25.84 -3.92
N ILE A 30 -6.43 -25.19 -3.00
CA ILE A 30 -5.82 -24.32 -1.97
C ILE A 30 -4.95 -25.14 -1.01
N GLY A 31 -5.43 -26.30 -0.58
CA GLY A 31 -4.66 -27.22 0.28
C GLY A 31 -3.40 -27.75 -0.40
N GLY A 32 -3.49 -28.13 -1.68
CA GLY A 32 -2.33 -28.55 -2.48
C GLY A 32 -1.29 -27.44 -2.64
N PHE A 33 -1.74 -26.20 -2.89
CA PHE A 33 -0.87 -25.04 -2.99
C PHE A 33 -0.13 -24.76 -1.68
N LEU A 34 -0.81 -24.81 -0.53
CA LEU A 34 -0.20 -24.61 0.79
C LEU A 34 0.83 -25.69 1.15
N VAL A 35 0.61 -26.94 0.76
CA VAL A 35 1.56 -28.05 0.99
C VAL A 35 2.82 -27.86 0.16
N ILE A 36 2.70 -27.47 -1.12
CA ILE A 36 3.85 -27.16 -1.99
C ILE A 36 4.62 -25.96 -1.44
N TYR A 37 3.92 -24.93 -0.97
CA TYR A 37 4.55 -23.74 -0.39
C TYR A 37 5.33 -24.07 0.89
N ARG A 38 4.76 -24.88 1.79
CA ARG A 38 5.45 -25.33 3.01
C ARG A 38 6.61 -26.31 2.77
N LEU A 39 6.55 -27.11 1.71
CA LEU A 39 7.68 -27.96 1.29
C LEU A 39 8.85 -27.12 0.75
N LYS A 40 8.56 -25.94 0.18
CA LYS A 40 9.58 -25.00 -0.30
C LYS A 40 10.25 -24.21 0.85
N ASP A 41 9.51 -23.89 1.92
CA ASP A 41 10.06 -23.20 3.09
C ASP A 41 10.93 -24.11 3.99
N ASN A 42 10.64 -25.42 4.08
CA ASN A 42 11.38 -26.35 4.95
C ASN A 42 12.78 -26.77 4.44
N VAL A 43 13.26 -26.22 3.31
CA VAL A 43 14.59 -26.52 2.76
C VAL A 43 15.62 -25.41 3.05
N ASN A 44 15.18 -24.25 3.57
CA ASN A 44 16.06 -23.11 3.79
C ASN A 44 16.20 -22.76 5.28
N ASP A 45 16.82 -23.64 6.05
CA ASP A 45 17.44 -23.30 7.33
C ASP A 45 18.90 -23.74 7.30
N ASN A 46 19.80 -22.81 6.96
CA ASN A 46 21.15 -22.70 7.51
C ASN A 46 21.78 -21.37 7.05
N GLU A 47 21.99 -20.47 8.01
CA GLU A 47 22.75 -19.23 7.86
C GLU A 47 24.21 -19.50 7.48
N GLY A 48 24.75 -18.68 6.58
CA GLY A 48 26.19 -18.54 6.41
C GLY A 48 26.62 -18.10 5.01
N ASN A 49 27.04 -16.83 4.91
CA ASN A 49 27.59 -16.13 3.74
C ASN A 49 26.61 -15.79 2.62
N THR A 50 26.51 -14.49 2.35
CA THR A 50 25.92 -13.90 1.15
C THR A 50 26.94 -13.95 0.01
N PRO A 51 26.75 -14.75 -1.05
CA PRO A 51 27.21 -14.37 -2.37
C PRO A 51 26.08 -13.59 -3.06
N ASN A 52 26.47 -12.45 -3.61
CA ASN A 52 25.71 -11.56 -4.48
C ASN A 52 24.76 -12.34 -5.43
N HIS A 53 23.46 -12.33 -5.14
CA HIS A 53 22.44 -13.14 -5.84
C HIS A 53 21.92 -12.49 -7.14
N GLN A 54 22.53 -11.40 -7.60
CA GLN A 54 22.23 -10.82 -8.91
C GLN A 54 22.85 -11.61 -10.07
N ASN A 55 23.89 -12.40 -9.84
CA ASN A 55 24.58 -13.14 -10.90
C ASN A 55 24.12 -14.60 -11.09
N GLN A 56 23.20 -15.12 -10.27
CA GLN A 56 22.73 -16.52 -10.43
C GLN A 56 21.39 -16.66 -11.14
N ILE A 57 20.62 -15.57 -11.29
CA ILE A 57 19.35 -15.59 -12.04
C ILE A 57 19.62 -15.44 -13.56
N GLU A 58 20.64 -14.66 -13.93
CA GLU A 58 21.01 -14.46 -15.35
C GLU A 58 21.60 -15.71 -16.01
N ASP A 59 22.25 -16.61 -15.24
CA ASP A 59 22.94 -17.78 -15.79
C ASP A 59 21.97 -18.95 -16.10
N GLU A 60 20.87 -19.13 -15.33
CA GLU A 60 19.87 -20.17 -15.60
C GLU A 60 18.84 -19.78 -16.69
N GLU A 61 18.48 -18.50 -16.82
CA GLU A 61 17.61 -18.03 -17.93
C GLU A 61 18.29 -18.18 -19.30
N ASN A 62 19.62 -18.08 -19.36
CA ASN A 62 20.37 -18.04 -20.62
C ASN A 62 20.66 -19.44 -21.21
N GLU A 63 20.61 -20.52 -20.42
CA GLU A 63 20.75 -21.88 -20.94
C GLU A 63 19.46 -22.41 -21.58
N GLY A 64 18.28 -22.02 -21.09
CA GLY A 64 17.00 -22.40 -21.67
C GLY A 64 16.68 -21.69 -23.01
N ILE A 65 17.17 -20.46 -23.20
CA ILE A 65 16.85 -19.62 -24.36
C ILE A 65 17.54 -20.10 -25.67
N LYS A 66 18.65 -20.85 -25.57
CA LYS A 66 19.45 -21.23 -26.75
C LYS A 66 18.76 -22.22 -27.68
N ASP A 67 17.86 -23.08 -27.18
CA ASP A 67 17.26 -24.17 -27.96
C ASP A 67 15.82 -23.89 -28.46
N LEU A 68 15.30 -22.68 -28.23
CA LEU A 68 13.94 -22.31 -28.66
C LEU A 68 13.86 -21.99 -30.16
N SER A 69 12.78 -22.47 -30.78
CA SER A 69 12.33 -22.06 -32.11
C SER A 69 12.13 -20.53 -32.17
N PRO A 70 12.31 -19.90 -33.34
CA PRO A 70 12.02 -18.47 -33.53
C PRO A 70 10.61 -18.04 -33.09
N GLU A 71 9.63 -18.95 -33.09
CA GLU A 71 8.27 -18.68 -32.60
C GLU A 71 8.20 -18.68 -31.07
N GLU A 72 8.87 -19.62 -30.42
CA GLU A 72 8.83 -19.75 -28.96
C GLU A 72 9.60 -18.60 -28.28
N ARG A 73 10.67 -18.09 -28.91
CA ARG A 73 11.38 -16.88 -28.44
C ARG A 73 10.47 -15.65 -28.44
N LYS A 74 9.66 -15.47 -29.49
CA LYS A 74 8.71 -14.35 -29.56
C LYS A 74 7.65 -14.43 -28.47
N ILE A 75 7.16 -15.63 -28.18
CA ILE A 75 6.19 -15.85 -27.09
C ILE A 75 6.83 -15.52 -25.74
N TYR A 76 8.08 -15.95 -25.52
CA TYR A 76 8.81 -15.64 -24.30
C TYR A 76 9.02 -14.13 -24.11
N GLU A 77 9.51 -13.44 -25.15
CA GLU A 77 9.72 -11.99 -25.14
C GLU A 77 8.41 -11.22 -24.87
N GLU A 78 7.31 -11.65 -25.47
CA GLU A 78 5.98 -11.08 -25.23
C GLU A 78 5.52 -11.28 -23.78
N GLN A 79 5.70 -12.47 -23.23
CA GLN A 79 5.36 -12.76 -21.84
C GLN A 79 6.18 -11.92 -20.86
N GLU A 80 7.49 -11.80 -21.08
CA GLU A 80 8.36 -10.97 -20.26
C GLU A 80 7.97 -9.49 -20.33
N ARG A 81 7.59 -8.99 -21.51
CA ARG A 81 7.07 -7.63 -21.64
C ARG A 81 5.79 -7.45 -20.82
N LEU A 82 4.82 -8.34 -20.97
CA LEU A 82 3.55 -8.27 -20.24
C LEU A 82 3.76 -8.33 -18.71
N LYS A 83 4.71 -9.14 -18.23
CA LYS A 83 5.09 -9.19 -16.81
C LYS A 83 5.68 -7.86 -16.33
N LYS A 84 6.62 -7.27 -17.09
CA LYS A 84 7.22 -5.97 -16.73
C LYS A 84 6.17 -4.87 -16.67
N GLU A 85 5.31 -4.79 -17.67
CA GLU A 85 4.22 -3.81 -17.68
C GLU A 85 3.24 -4.02 -16.51
N ALA A 86 2.96 -5.28 -16.15
CA ALA A 86 2.15 -5.58 -14.97
C ALA A 86 2.83 -5.11 -13.67
N GLN A 87 4.14 -5.34 -13.54
CA GLN A 87 4.91 -4.90 -12.38
C GLN A 87 4.94 -3.36 -12.28
N GLU A 88 5.13 -2.66 -13.39
CA GLU A 88 5.09 -1.20 -13.43
C GLU A 88 3.74 -0.65 -12.96
N ARG A 89 2.63 -1.26 -13.38
CA ARG A 89 1.28 -0.89 -12.89
C ARG A 89 1.12 -1.14 -11.40
N GLU A 90 1.59 -2.27 -10.91
CA GLU A 90 1.58 -2.58 -9.48
C GLU A 90 2.40 -1.58 -8.68
N ASP A 91 3.56 -1.14 -9.19
CA ASP A 91 4.41 -0.19 -8.50
C ASP A 91 3.80 1.23 -8.49
N PHE A 92 3.05 1.60 -9.53
CA PHE A 92 2.19 2.79 -9.51
C PHE A 92 1.11 2.69 -8.43
N ILE A 93 0.45 1.54 -8.32
CA ILE A 93 -0.57 1.30 -7.30
C ILE A 93 0.04 1.36 -5.90
N LYS A 94 1.20 0.74 -5.67
CA LYS A 94 1.93 0.83 -4.38
C LYS A 94 2.31 2.26 -4.03
N GLN A 95 2.68 3.09 -5.01
CA GLN A 95 2.95 4.51 -4.77
C GLN A 95 1.68 5.27 -4.39
N ALA A 96 0.57 5.00 -5.07
CA ALA A 96 -0.73 5.56 -4.71
C ALA A 96 -1.20 5.11 -3.32
N ASP A 97 -1.02 3.83 -2.97
CA ASP A 97 -1.33 3.28 -1.64
C ASP A 97 -0.51 3.97 -0.53
N LYS A 98 0.70 4.48 -0.82
CA LYS A 98 1.46 5.27 0.17
C LYS A 98 0.83 6.63 0.43
N LEU A 99 0.22 7.26 -0.58
CA LEU A 99 -0.47 8.54 -0.43
C LEU A 99 -1.74 8.39 0.42
N THR A 100 -2.42 7.24 0.35
CA THR A 100 -3.60 6.98 1.19
C THR A 100 -3.25 6.82 2.67
N LEU A 101 -2.00 6.48 3.03
CA LEU A 101 -1.55 6.47 4.43
C LEU A 101 -1.62 7.85 5.09
N SER A 102 -1.45 8.92 4.31
CA SER A 102 -1.64 10.31 4.74
C SER A 102 -3.02 10.86 4.34
N TYR A 103 -3.97 9.98 4.00
CA TYR A 103 -5.33 10.33 3.58
C TYR A 103 -5.40 11.21 2.32
N ASP A 104 -4.32 11.24 1.51
CA ASP A 104 -4.29 11.95 0.23
C ASP A 104 -4.86 11.06 -0.88
N TYR A 105 -6.16 10.78 -0.77
CA TYR A 105 -6.89 9.98 -1.75
C TYR A 105 -6.99 10.67 -3.11
N ASP A 106 -7.04 12.00 -3.14
CA ASP A 106 -7.07 12.76 -4.39
C ASP A 106 -5.73 12.66 -5.13
N GLY A 107 -4.60 12.84 -4.43
CA GLY A 107 -3.28 12.62 -4.98
C GLY A 107 -3.08 11.17 -5.43
N ALA A 108 -3.55 10.18 -4.66
CA ALA A 108 -3.51 8.77 -5.05
C ALA A 108 -4.26 8.50 -6.36
N ILE A 109 -5.47 9.05 -6.50
CA ILE A 109 -6.29 8.90 -7.71
C ILE A 109 -5.64 9.60 -8.90
N GLU A 110 -5.17 10.83 -8.74
CA GLU A 110 -4.50 11.58 -9.81
C GLU A 110 -3.19 10.92 -10.24
N LEU A 111 -2.44 10.32 -9.31
CA LEU A 111 -1.26 9.52 -9.63
C LEU A 111 -1.61 8.33 -10.55
N ILE A 112 -2.67 7.57 -10.23
CA ILE A 112 -3.11 6.48 -11.10
C ILE A 112 -3.58 7.01 -12.45
N LYS A 113 -4.33 8.11 -12.48
CA LYS A 113 -4.81 8.72 -13.74
C LYS A 113 -3.68 9.20 -14.65
N SER A 114 -2.53 9.55 -14.07
CA SER A 114 -1.34 9.96 -14.82
C SER A 114 -0.64 8.80 -15.53
N TYR A 115 -0.99 7.55 -15.23
CA TYR A 115 -0.37 6.39 -15.85
C TYR A 115 -0.71 6.27 -17.33
N GLN A 116 0.34 6.08 -18.14
CA GLN A 116 0.24 5.83 -19.57
C GLN A 116 1.03 4.56 -19.91
N GLY A 117 0.31 3.51 -20.32
CA GLY A 117 0.88 2.25 -20.80
C GLY A 117 0.91 2.17 -22.33
N GLN A 118 1.39 1.04 -22.85
CA GLN A 118 1.45 0.80 -24.29
C GLN A 118 0.06 0.66 -24.94
N GLU A 119 -0.90 0.10 -24.21
CA GLU A 119 -2.26 -0.17 -24.72
C GLU A 119 -3.23 0.99 -24.48
N GLY A 120 -2.83 2.00 -23.70
CA GLY A 120 -3.67 3.15 -23.37
C GLY A 120 -3.35 3.75 -22.01
N GLY A 121 -4.22 4.66 -21.56
CA GLY A 121 -4.17 5.21 -20.20
C GLY A 121 -4.69 4.21 -19.16
N TYR A 122 -4.77 4.63 -17.91
CA TYR A 122 -5.28 3.82 -16.80
C TYR A 122 -6.68 3.20 -17.05
N GLU A 123 -7.50 3.81 -17.92
CA GLU A 123 -8.88 3.37 -18.21
C GLU A 123 -8.95 2.02 -18.93
N VAL A 124 -7.88 1.59 -19.60
CA VAL A 124 -7.87 0.27 -20.27
C VAL A 124 -7.45 -0.85 -19.32
N TYR A 125 -6.91 -0.51 -18.15
CA TYR A 125 -6.37 -1.48 -17.19
C TYR A 125 -7.34 -1.69 -16.01
N PRO A 126 -8.01 -2.86 -15.92
CA PRO A 126 -9.00 -3.10 -14.86
C PRO A 126 -8.42 -3.00 -13.44
N VAL A 127 -7.15 -3.38 -13.25
CA VAL A 127 -6.48 -3.30 -11.95
C VAL A 127 -6.34 -1.85 -11.44
N MET A 128 -6.14 -0.90 -12.35
CA MET A 128 -6.02 0.52 -12.01
C MET A 128 -7.38 1.15 -11.72
N GLN A 129 -8.41 0.81 -12.50
CA GLN A 129 -9.78 1.22 -12.19
C GLN A 129 -10.24 0.67 -10.85
N ALA A 130 -9.96 -0.61 -10.56
CA ALA A 130 -10.29 -1.20 -9.26
C ALA A 130 -9.57 -0.51 -8.10
N ALA A 131 -8.34 -0.01 -8.30
CA ALA A 131 -7.64 0.79 -7.30
C ALA A 131 -8.32 2.15 -7.07
N ILE A 132 -8.68 2.86 -8.14
CA ILE A 132 -9.43 4.13 -8.05
C ILE A 132 -10.78 3.93 -7.35
N ASP A 133 -11.51 2.87 -7.68
CA ASP A 133 -12.79 2.55 -7.05
C ASP A 133 -12.64 2.30 -5.55
N ARG A 134 -11.59 1.55 -5.15
CA ARG A 134 -11.24 1.34 -3.74
C ARG A 134 -10.98 2.67 -3.04
N TYR A 135 -10.16 3.53 -3.63
CA TYR A 135 -9.83 4.84 -3.06
C TYR A 135 -11.06 5.73 -2.93
N ASN A 136 -11.97 5.75 -3.91
CA ASN A 136 -13.21 6.52 -3.82
C ASN A 136 -14.12 6.01 -2.69
N VAL A 137 -14.29 4.70 -2.57
CA VAL A 137 -15.10 4.09 -1.49
C VAL A 137 -14.53 4.43 -0.11
N GLU A 138 -13.21 4.32 0.05
CA GLU A 138 -12.56 4.68 1.31
C GLU A 138 -12.67 6.17 1.59
N LYS A 139 -12.43 7.03 0.60
CA LYS A 139 -12.59 8.49 0.69
C LYS A 139 -14.00 8.90 1.12
N GLU A 140 -15.02 8.27 0.56
CA GLU A 140 -16.43 8.53 0.91
C GLU A 140 -16.77 8.09 2.34
N SER A 141 -16.00 7.18 2.93
CA SER A 141 -16.18 6.73 4.32
C SER A 141 -15.54 7.66 5.35
N LEU A 142 -14.73 8.63 4.91
CA LEU A 142 -14.00 9.53 5.80
C LEU A 142 -14.94 10.46 6.56
N VAL A 143 -14.53 10.77 7.79
CA VAL A 143 -15.22 11.70 8.67
C VAL A 143 -14.34 12.90 8.92
N LEU A 144 -14.96 14.07 8.91
CA LEU A 144 -14.28 15.33 9.20
C LEU A 144 -13.55 15.23 10.55
N TYR A 145 -12.26 15.59 10.54
CA TYR A 145 -11.37 15.59 11.69
C TYR A 145 -11.22 14.22 12.38
N GLY A 146 -11.36 13.12 11.63
CA GLY A 146 -11.23 11.76 12.17
C GLY A 146 -12.32 11.38 13.18
N GLY A 147 -13.42 12.13 13.23
CA GLY A 147 -14.60 11.86 14.07
C GLY A 147 -14.43 12.10 15.58
N SER A 148 -13.19 12.07 16.09
CA SER A 148 -12.86 12.32 17.49
C SER A 148 -12.64 13.81 17.79
N TYR A 149 -12.18 14.56 16.79
CA TYR A 149 -11.97 15.99 16.91
C TYR A 149 -13.16 16.76 16.32
N THR A 150 -13.42 17.95 16.86
CA THR A 150 -14.53 18.83 16.46
C THR A 150 -14.03 20.16 15.91
N SER A 151 -12.73 20.43 16.02
CA SER A 151 -12.09 21.65 15.54
C SER A 151 -10.61 21.42 15.30
N VAL A 152 -10.06 22.13 14.31
CA VAL A 152 -8.63 22.19 14.00
C VAL A 152 -7.76 22.65 15.18
N THR A 153 -8.34 23.31 16.19
CA THR A 153 -7.63 23.75 17.40
C THR A 153 -7.36 22.62 18.41
N GLN A 154 -7.92 21.44 18.19
CA GLN A 154 -7.77 20.28 19.06
C GLN A 154 -6.67 19.32 18.59
N PHE A 155 -6.07 19.58 17.43
CA PHE A 155 -4.98 18.75 16.91
C PHE A 155 -3.73 18.89 17.77
N SER A 156 -3.15 17.75 18.12
CA SER A 156 -1.94 17.69 18.94
C SER A 156 -0.72 18.07 18.12
N HIS A 157 0.12 18.95 18.66
CA HIS A 157 1.41 19.31 18.08
C HIS A 157 2.52 18.63 18.88
N ILE A 158 3.32 17.82 18.21
CA ILE A 158 4.51 17.19 18.79
C ILE A 158 5.75 17.99 18.39
N PHE A 159 6.51 18.42 19.39
CA PHE A 159 7.70 19.25 19.21
C PHE A 159 8.96 18.47 19.57
N PHE A 160 10.00 18.63 18.75
CA PHE A 160 11.35 18.12 18.99
C PHE A 160 12.34 19.29 18.89
N HIS A 161 13.35 19.34 19.76
CA HIS A 161 14.37 20.40 19.73
C HIS A 161 15.27 20.32 18.51
N SER A 162 16.08 19.27 18.44
CA SER A 162 16.98 18.93 17.36
C SER A 162 17.23 17.43 17.45
N LEU A 163 17.45 16.79 16.30
CA LEU A 163 17.68 15.35 16.26
C LEU A 163 19.19 15.07 16.29
N ILE A 164 19.59 14.12 17.13
CA ILE A 164 20.95 13.60 17.16
C ILE A 164 21.08 12.57 16.03
N ALA A 165 21.87 12.91 15.02
CA ALA A 165 22.15 12.03 13.89
C ALA A 165 23.33 11.06 14.15
N ASP A 166 24.33 11.49 14.92
CA ASP A 166 25.52 10.70 15.22
C ASP A 166 25.69 10.53 16.74
N ASN A 167 25.23 9.38 17.24
CA ASN A 167 25.26 9.06 18.65
C ASN A 167 26.69 8.98 19.20
N THR A 168 27.68 8.60 18.38
CA THR A 168 29.07 8.45 18.84
C THR A 168 29.73 9.79 19.12
N LYS A 169 29.30 10.85 18.42
CA LYS A 169 29.75 12.22 18.66
C LYS A 169 28.95 12.93 19.73
N ALA A 170 27.66 12.65 19.83
CA ALA A 170 26.81 13.27 20.84
C ALA A 170 27.00 12.67 22.24
N PHE A 171 27.46 11.42 22.34
CA PHE A 171 27.65 10.73 23.61
C PHE A 171 29.10 10.26 23.78
N ASP A 172 30.06 11.16 23.56
CA ASP A 172 31.49 10.91 23.65
C ASP A 172 32.04 11.05 25.09
N GLY A 173 31.20 11.48 26.04
CA GLY A 173 31.54 11.67 27.45
C GLY A 173 32.02 13.07 27.80
N ASP A 174 31.89 14.02 26.87
CA ASP A 174 32.09 15.43 27.13
C ASP A 174 31.02 16.04 28.05
N TYR A 175 31.14 17.34 28.32
CA TYR A 175 30.20 18.06 29.17
C TYR A 175 28.78 18.17 28.56
N ASP A 176 28.68 18.21 27.23
CA ASP A 176 27.40 18.40 26.53
C ASP A 176 26.59 17.11 26.42
N SER A 177 27.25 15.94 26.46
CA SER A 177 26.67 14.60 26.41
C SER A 177 25.50 14.39 27.39
N VAL A 178 25.60 14.95 28.60
CA VAL A 178 24.53 14.86 29.61
C VAL A 178 23.30 15.68 29.18
N GLY A 179 23.53 16.88 28.65
CA GLY A 179 22.45 17.74 28.15
C GLY A 179 21.75 17.13 26.95
N TYR A 180 22.51 16.55 26.02
CA TYR A 180 21.98 15.82 24.88
C TYR A 180 21.07 14.67 25.32
N ASN A 181 21.49 13.86 26.28
CA ASN A 181 20.68 12.73 26.78
C ASN A 181 19.40 13.16 27.51
N MET A 182 19.35 14.38 28.06
CA MET A 182 18.17 14.89 28.78
C MET A 182 17.12 15.52 27.88
N TYR A 183 17.54 16.18 26.79
CA TYR A 183 16.66 17.09 26.04
C TYR A 183 16.53 16.77 24.55
N MET A 184 17.44 15.97 23.99
CA MET A 184 17.45 15.67 22.57
C MET A 184 16.93 14.26 22.30
N THR A 185 16.48 14.06 21.07
CA THR A 185 16.01 12.76 20.57
C THR A 185 16.94 12.32 19.46
N THR A 186 17.37 11.07 19.46
CA THR A 186 18.15 10.52 18.34
C THR A 186 17.25 10.28 17.13
N VAL A 187 17.82 10.25 15.92
CA VAL A 187 17.06 9.93 14.71
C VAL A 187 16.35 8.57 14.84
N SER A 188 17.02 7.56 15.41
CA SER A 188 16.41 6.24 15.61
C SER A 188 15.23 6.25 16.58
N GLU A 189 15.30 7.05 17.66
CA GLU A 189 14.17 7.21 18.58
C GLU A 189 13.01 7.95 17.91
N PHE A 190 13.31 9.03 17.19
CA PHE A 190 12.32 9.77 16.42
C PHE A 190 11.57 8.85 15.45
N GLU A 191 12.29 8.06 14.65
CA GLU A 191 11.68 7.11 13.70
C GLU A 191 10.76 6.10 14.41
N LYS A 192 11.19 5.55 15.55
CA LYS A 192 10.36 4.62 16.35
C LYS A 192 9.13 5.30 16.94
N MET A 193 9.26 6.53 17.42
CA MET A 193 8.13 7.30 17.95
C MET A 193 7.11 7.57 16.85
N ILE A 194 7.54 8.01 15.67
CA ILE A 194 6.67 8.23 14.51
C ILE A 194 6.02 6.92 14.05
N GLN A 195 6.78 5.82 13.99
CA GLN A 195 6.24 4.51 13.63
C GLN A 195 5.14 4.06 14.61
N SER A 196 5.38 4.17 15.92
CA SER A 196 4.38 3.84 16.95
C SER A 196 3.11 4.67 16.80
N MET A 197 3.24 5.95 16.45
CA MET A 197 2.08 6.81 16.19
C MET A 197 1.26 6.33 15.00
N TYR A 198 1.90 5.90 13.91
CA TYR A 198 1.18 5.32 12.77
C TYR A 198 0.48 4.01 13.14
N GLU A 199 1.12 3.16 13.94
CA GLU A 199 0.53 1.91 14.44
C GLU A 199 -0.68 2.16 15.34
N ASP A 200 -0.66 3.26 16.11
CA ASP A 200 -1.77 3.73 16.94
C ASP A 200 -2.86 4.49 16.15
N GLY A 201 -2.69 4.64 14.82
CA GLY A 201 -3.67 5.27 13.93
C GLY A 201 -3.63 6.80 13.87
N TYR A 202 -2.54 7.42 14.32
CA TYR A 202 -2.31 8.85 14.12
C TYR A 202 -1.83 9.15 12.70
N VAL A 203 -2.18 10.35 12.22
CA VAL A 203 -1.83 10.84 10.89
C VAL A 203 -1.16 12.19 11.02
N LEU A 204 -0.06 12.39 10.30
CA LEU A 204 0.59 13.69 10.21
C LEU A 204 -0.17 14.57 9.22
N VAL A 205 -0.52 15.77 9.65
CA VAL A 205 -1.25 16.76 8.84
C VAL A 205 -0.37 17.98 8.58
N GLY A 206 -0.44 18.54 7.38
CA GLY A 206 0.28 19.75 7.03
C GLY A 206 -0.34 20.98 7.70
N MET A 207 0.47 21.98 8.04
CA MET A 207 -0.05 23.23 8.63
C MET A 207 -1.06 23.94 7.73
N HIS A 208 -0.91 23.84 6.41
CA HIS A 208 -1.83 24.44 5.44
C HIS A 208 -3.14 23.67 5.27
N ASP A 209 -3.18 22.41 5.69
CA ASP A 209 -4.41 21.62 5.72
C ASP A 209 -5.25 22.00 6.95
N ILE A 210 -4.58 22.36 8.06
CA ILE A 210 -5.22 22.86 9.28
C ILE A 210 -5.81 24.27 9.07
N ALA A 211 -5.11 25.11 8.32
CA ALA A 211 -5.50 26.49 8.06
C ALA A 211 -5.45 26.82 6.56
N GLU A 212 -6.64 26.88 5.94
CA GLU A 212 -6.81 27.18 4.53
C GLU A 212 -6.68 28.68 4.27
N LYS A 213 -5.90 29.04 3.25
CA LYS A 213 -5.69 30.42 2.81
C LYS A 213 -6.76 30.83 1.80
N ILE A 214 -7.60 31.81 2.16
CA ILE A 214 -8.60 32.41 1.26
C ILE A 214 -8.22 33.83 0.87
N THR A 215 -8.46 34.19 -0.39
CA THR A 215 -8.33 35.57 -0.88
C THR A 215 -9.71 36.22 -0.87
N LEU A 216 -9.84 37.36 -0.21
CA LEU A 216 -11.07 38.13 -0.12
C LEU A 216 -11.26 39.02 -1.38
N GLU A 217 -12.48 39.54 -1.57
CA GLU A 217 -12.82 40.40 -2.71
C GLU A 217 -11.98 41.69 -2.77
N ASP A 218 -11.46 42.16 -1.63
CA ASP A 218 -10.57 43.31 -1.52
C ASP A 218 -9.09 42.99 -1.83
N GLY A 219 -8.79 41.74 -2.21
CA GLY A 219 -7.44 41.26 -2.51
C GLY A 219 -6.61 40.87 -1.28
N THR A 220 -7.15 41.00 -0.05
CA THR A 220 -6.44 40.59 1.17
C THR A 220 -6.55 39.10 1.42
N THR A 221 -5.60 38.56 2.20
CA THR A 221 -5.57 37.14 2.58
C THR A 221 -6.14 36.94 3.98
N LYS A 222 -6.94 35.89 4.16
CA LYS A 222 -7.36 35.38 5.47
C LYS A 222 -7.13 33.88 5.58
N PHE A 223 -6.80 33.40 6.77
CA PHE A 223 -6.81 31.97 7.07
C PHE A 223 -8.13 31.56 7.72
N VAL A 224 -8.69 30.45 7.28
CA VAL A 224 -9.90 29.83 7.84
C VAL A 224 -9.60 28.39 8.25
N PRO A 225 -10.36 27.82 9.20
CA PRO A 225 -10.20 26.41 9.56
C PRO A 225 -10.33 25.52 8.31
N GLY A 226 -9.32 24.68 8.08
CA GLY A 226 -9.36 23.72 6.99
C GLY A 226 -10.33 22.58 7.29
N LYS A 227 -10.62 21.80 6.23
CA LYS A 227 -11.44 20.60 6.29
C LYS A 227 -10.54 19.43 5.94
N ILE A 228 -10.19 18.66 6.98
CA ILE A 228 -9.31 17.50 6.92
C ILE A 228 -10.12 16.30 7.33
#